data_AF-A0A936W766-F1
#
_entry.id   AF-A0A936W766-F1
#
_cell.length_a   1.000
_cell.length_b   1.000
_cell.length_c   1.000
_cell.angle_alpha   90.00
_cell.angle_beta   90.00
_cell.angle_gamma   90.00
#
_symmetry.space_group_name_H-M   'P 1'
#
loop_
_entity.id
_entity.type
_entity.pdbx_description
1 polymer ?
#
loop_
_entity_poly.entity_id
_entity_poly.type
_entity_poly.pdbx_seq_one_letter_code
_entity_poly.pdbx_strand_id
1 'polypeptide(L)'
;MRSLLLFGLLPAFASLTASAQSLEPRAVVPTGGSGESTGTSLSWTLGQPASATFTDGNAFATAGVQQPEGVQLSLNIAALLDGPYDASTDLMHDSLRTRGLLPLMEPFSAVGHPPVGMQGGAQLTPAALLNTGADALVDWVFVELRGADDASRIDAARAALLQRDGDVVDVDGISPLRITVLPGSYHLALLHRNHLPVLTQAPITLGTGVNAFDLTTGITTLHVPNAEAQRNGRYLLWGGDVNGDATVKYTGADNDRDPVLLTIGGTVPTNTVSGYLPADVNLDGTVKYTGVRNDRDPILLTIGGTVPTAVRVQPLP
;
A
#
# COMPACT_ATOMS: atom_id res chain seq x y z
N MET A 1 -119.61 -5.74 -7.48
CA MET A 1 -119.64 -4.89 -8.69
C MET A 1 -118.43 -3.95 -8.63
N ARG A 2 -117.57 -4.03 -9.66
CA ARG A 2 -116.46 -3.13 -10.08
C ARG A 2 -115.52 -2.56 -8.99
N SER A 3 -114.32 -3.14 -8.92
CA SER A 3 -113.14 -2.56 -8.26
C SER A 3 -112.34 -1.74 -9.28
N LEU A 4 -112.00 -0.50 -8.94
CA LEU A 4 -111.28 0.47 -9.76
C LEU A 4 -109.77 0.38 -9.46
N LEU A 5 -108.94 0.18 -10.49
CA LEU A 5 -107.49 0.25 -10.42
C LEU A 5 -107.01 1.72 -10.38
N LEU A 6 -106.07 2.02 -9.48
CA LEU A 6 -105.35 3.29 -9.43
C LEU A 6 -103.85 3.02 -9.70
N PHE A 7 -103.33 3.60 -10.78
CA PHE A 7 -101.93 3.52 -11.21
C PHE A 7 -101.06 4.49 -10.38
N GLY A 8 -99.98 3.98 -9.78
CA GLY A 8 -98.93 4.78 -9.13
C GLY A 8 -97.64 4.74 -9.94
N LEU A 9 -97.14 5.92 -10.32
CA LEU A 9 -95.90 6.14 -11.08
C LEU A 9 -94.72 6.25 -10.08
N LEU A 10 -93.68 5.42 -10.21
CA LEU A 10 -92.40 5.58 -9.48
C LEU A 10 -91.36 6.29 -10.37
N PRO A 11 -90.53 7.22 -9.85
CA PRO A 11 -89.46 7.85 -10.62
C PRO A 11 -88.19 7.00 -10.64
N ALA A 12 -87.49 7.01 -11.78
CA ALA A 12 -86.24 6.30 -12.02
C ALA A 12 -85.02 7.02 -11.39
N PHE A 13 -84.20 6.29 -10.64
CA PHE A 13 -82.87 6.74 -10.20
C PHE A 13 -81.83 6.37 -11.26
N ALA A 14 -81.11 7.37 -11.80
CA ALA A 14 -79.96 7.15 -12.66
C ALA A 14 -78.68 7.05 -11.79
N SER A 15 -77.98 5.91 -11.83
CA SER A 15 -76.70 5.73 -11.15
C SER A 15 -75.55 6.20 -12.05
N LEU A 16 -74.82 7.26 -11.65
CA LEU A 16 -73.52 7.59 -12.23
C LEU A 16 -72.46 6.63 -11.71
N THR A 17 -71.78 5.91 -12.60
CA THR A 17 -70.55 5.16 -12.28
C THR A 17 -69.35 6.07 -12.47
N ALA A 18 -68.63 6.40 -11.39
CA ALA A 18 -67.30 7.00 -11.45
C ALA A 18 -66.25 5.90 -11.28
N SER A 19 -65.34 5.76 -12.24
CA SER A 19 -64.20 4.85 -12.11
C SER A 19 -63.06 5.54 -11.35
N ALA A 20 -62.58 4.94 -10.27
CA ALA A 20 -61.37 5.39 -9.60
C ALA A 20 -60.14 5.09 -10.48
N GLN A 21 -59.24 6.06 -10.64
CA GLN A 21 -57.99 5.87 -11.36
C GLN A 21 -56.94 5.34 -10.38
N SER A 22 -56.34 4.18 -10.69
CA SER A 22 -55.19 3.68 -9.93
C SER A 22 -53.94 4.46 -10.36
N LEU A 23 -53.30 5.14 -9.42
CA LEU A 23 -51.96 5.68 -9.59
C LEU A 23 -50.99 4.70 -8.93
N GLU A 24 -50.34 3.86 -9.75
CA GLU A 24 -49.17 3.12 -9.26
C GLU A 24 -47.91 3.99 -9.39
N PRO A 25 -47.02 3.99 -8.40
CA PRO A 25 -45.74 4.69 -8.50
C PRO A 25 -44.92 4.10 -9.65
N ARG A 26 -44.84 4.80 -10.78
CA ARG A 26 -43.96 4.42 -11.88
C ARG A 26 -42.63 5.16 -11.74
N ALA A 27 -41.58 4.43 -11.39
CA ALA A 27 -40.22 4.98 -11.43
C ALA A 27 -39.88 5.38 -12.87
N VAL A 28 -39.68 6.67 -13.12
CA VAL A 28 -39.10 7.14 -14.38
C VAL A 28 -37.59 6.97 -14.25
N VAL A 29 -37.11 5.84 -14.75
CA VAL A 29 -35.68 5.59 -14.85
C VAL A 29 -35.13 6.39 -16.04
N PRO A 30 -34.08 7.21 -15.87
CA PRO A 30 -33.60 8.08 -16.95
C PRO A 30 -33.02 7.30 -18.14
N THR A 31 -32.50 6.08 -17.93
CA THR A 31 -32.10 5.13 -18.99
C THR A 31 -31.99 3.71 -18.41
N GLY A 32 -32.50 2.69 -19.11
CA GLY A 32 -32.50 1.29 -18.68
C GLY A 32 -33.05 0.37 -19.78
N GLY A 33 -33.04 -0.94 -19.56
CA GLY A 33 -33.51 -1.93 -20.53
C GLY A 33 -33.92 -3.23 -19.86
N SER A 34 -34.49 -4.13 -20.65
CA SER A 34 -34.76 -5.50 -20.22
C SER A 34 -34.40 -6.49 -21.33
N GLY A 35 -34.06 -7.72 -20.92
CA GLY A 35 -33.79 -8.84 -21.79
C GLY A 35 -34.44 -10.09 -21.23
N GLU A 36 -35.03 -10.91 -22.10
CA GLU A 36 -35.70 -12.14 -21.71
C GLU A 36 -35.15 -13.32 -22.52
N SER A 37 -34.96 -14.43 -21.83
CA SER A 37 -34.71 -15.76 -22.40
C SER A 37 -35.53 -16.77 -21.62
N THR A 38 -35.74 -17.98 -22.14
CA THR A 38 -36.71 -18.98 -21.67
C THR A 38 -36.75 -19.13 -20.14
N GLY A 39 -37.72 -18.45 -19.49
CA GLY A 39 -37.96 -18.50 -18.04
C GLY A 39 -37.16 -17.52 -17.18
N THR A 40 -36.36 -16.62 -17.77
CA THR A 40 -35.53 -15.64 -17.07
C THR A 40 -35.68 -14.27 -17.71
N SER A 41 -36.01 -13.26 -16.90
CA SER A 41 -35.99 -11.86 -17.31
C SER A 41 -34.96 -11.09 -16.49
N LEU A 42 -34.22 -10.22 -17.18
CA LEU A 42 -33.31 -9.26 -16.57
C LEU A 42 -33.82 -7.87 -16.91
N SER A 43 -33.97 -7.02 -15.91
CA SER A 43 -34.28 -5.59 -16.08
C SER A 43 -33.22 -4.78 -15.36
N TRP A 44 -32.69 -3.75 -16.00
CA TRP A 44 -31.61 -2.93 -15.45
C TRP A 44 -31.86 -1.43 -15.63
N THR A 45 -31.24 -0.65 -14.76
CA THR A 45 -31.27 0.82 -14.74
C THR A 45 -29.85 1.35 -14.67
N LEU A 46 -29.53 2.43 -15.39
CA LEU A 46 -28.25 3.12 -15.26
C LEU A 46 -28.38 4.26 -14.23
N GLY A 47 -27.44 4.35 -13.28
CA GLY A 47 -27.36 5.46 -12.32
C GLY A 47 -27.73 5.16 -10.86
N GLN A 48 -27.59 3.92 -10.38
CA GLN A 48 -27.69 3.60 -8.94
C GLN A 48 -26.35 3.09 -8.38
N PRO A 49 -26.00 3.42 -7.11
CA PRO A 49 -24.92 2.76 -6.38
C PRO A 49 -25.19 1.26 -6.26
N ALA A 50 -24.14 0.43 -6.34
CA ALA A 50 -24.25 -1.02 -6.29
C ALA A 50 -24.97 -1.49 -5.01
N SER A 51 -25.96 -2.36 -5.16
CA SER A 51 -26.84 -2.78 -4.05
C SER A 51 -26.85 -4.29 -3.78
N ALA A 52 -26.53 -5.15 -4.77
CA ALA A 52 -26.46 -6.61 -4.55
C ALA A 52 -25.79 -7.38 -5.70
N THR A 53 -25.22 -8.54 -5.36
CA THR A 53 -24.87 -9.64 -6.30
C THR A 53 -25.73 -10.85 -5.96
N PHE A 54 -26.41 -11.42 -6.96
CA PHE A 54 -27.19 -12.65 -6.84
C PHE A 54 -26.46 -13.79 -7.56
N THR A 55 -26.39 -14.95 -6.91
CA THR A 55 -25.78 -16.16 -7.47
C THR A 55 -26.80 -17.30 -7.47
N ASP A 56 -26.96 -17.97 -8.60
CA ASP A 56 -27.70 -19.23 -8.72
C ASP A 56 -26.92 -20.21 -9.61
N GLY A 57 -26.35 -21.25 -9.01
CA GLY A 57 -25.43 -22.17 -9.68
C GLY A 57 -24.20 -21.45 -10.26
N ASN A 58 -24.02 -21.55 -11.59
CA ASN A 58 -22.94 -20.87 -12.33
C ASN A 58 -23.35 -19.48 -12.87
N ALA A 59 -24.57 -19.02 -12.60
CA ALA A 59 -25.07 -17.73 -13.07
C ALA A 59 -24.84 -16.65 -12.00
N PHE A 60 -24.25 -15.53 -12.42
CA PHE A 60 -24.04 -14.35 -11.58
C PHE A 60 -24.76 -13.16 -12.21
N ALA A 61 -25.53 -12.43 -11.40
CA ALA A 61 -26.15 -11.18 -11.79
C ALA A 61 -25.77 -10.08 -10.79
N THR A 62 -25.05 -9.07 -11.27
CA THR A 62 -24.63 -7.90 -10.47
C THR A 62 -25.35 -6.65 -11.00
N ALA A 63 -26.05 -5.95 -10.13
CA ALA A 63 -26.74 -4.70 -10.48
C ALA A 63 -25.94 -3.47 -10.00
N GLY A 64 -25.62 -2.54 -10.92
CA GLY A 64 -24.98 -1.26 -10.60
C GLY A 64 -23.88 -0.83 -11.60
N VAL A 65 -23.21 0.29 -11.32
CA VAL A 65 -21.94 0.66 -11.97
C VAL A 65 -20.86 -0.25 -11.41
N GLN A 66 -20.33 -1.18 -12.21
CA GLN A 66 -19.06 -1.82 -11.86
C GLN A 66 -17.99 -0.74 -11.88
N GLN A 67 -17.48 -0.36 -10.71
CA GLN A 67 -16.15 0.20 -10.68
C GLN A 67 -15.19 -0.91 -11.14
N PRO A 68 -14.20 -0.60 -11.98
CA PRO A 68 -13.21 -1.61 -12.31
C PRO A 68 -12.60 -2.06 -10.98
N GLU A 69 -12.85 -3.32 -10.62
CA GLU A 69 -12.30 -3.91 -9.41
C GLU A 69 -10.79 -4.02 -9.64
N GLY A 70 -9.99 -3.62 -8.64
CA GLY A 70 -8.56 -3.81 -8.73
C GLY A 70 -8.26 -5.28 -9.00
N VAL A 71 -7.33 -5.54 -9.91
CA VAL A 71 -6.82 -6.90 -10.12
C VAL A 71 -5.60 -7.06 -9.22
N GLN A 72 -5.42 -8.24 -8.66
CA GLN A 72 -4.21 -8.53 -7.92
C GLN A 72 -3.03 -8.65 -8.88
N LEU A 73 -2.19 -7.62 -8.92
CA LEU A 73 -0.97 -7.59 -9.73
C LEU A 73 0.19 -8.15 -8.92
N SER A 74 1.05 -8.96 -9.56
CA SER A 74 2.28 -9.48 -8.94
C SER A 74 3.46 -8.61 -9.35
N LEU A 75 4.21 -8.14 -8.36
CA LEU A 75 5.36 -7.28 -8.50
C LEU A 75 6.60 -8.00 -7.94
N ASN A 76 7.59 -8.22 -8.81
CA ASN A 76 8.92 -8.69 -8.44
C ASN A 76 9.81 -7.46 -8.30
N ILE A 77 9.99 -6.98 -7.07
CA ILE A 77 10.81 -5.80 -6.78
C ILE A 77 12.10 -6.27 -6.13
N ALA A 78 13.25 -5.76 -6.59
CA ALA A 78 14.53 -5.94 -5.92
C ALA A 78 15.03 -4.58 -5.41
N ALA A 79 15.47 -4.52 -4.15
CA ALA A 79 16.01 -3.33 -3.51
C ALA A 79 17.00 -3.68 -2.39
N LEU A 80 17.92 -2.78 -2.08
CA LEU A 80 18.90 -2.97 -1.01
C LEU A 80 18.93 -1.74 -0.09
N LEU A 81 19.25 -1.96 1.18
CA LEU A 81 19.38 -0.92 2.20
C LEU A 81 20.86 -0.75 2.57
N ASP A 82 21.39 0.48 2.56
CA ASP A 82 22.83 0.71 2.86
C ASP A 82 23.21 0.29 4.28
N GLY A 83 22.28 0.36 5.24
CA GLY A 83 22.51 -0.01 6.64
C GLY A 83 22.95 -1.47 6.86
N PRO A 84 22.10 -2.47 6.54
CA PRO A 84 22.40 -3.89 6.75
C PRO A 84 23.27 -4.52 5.65
N TYR A 85 23.56 -3.82 4.55
CA TYR A 85 24.28 -4.38 3.40
C TYR A 85 25.76 -4.66 3.69
N ASP A 86 26.18 -5.89 3.42
CA ASP A 86 27.57 -6.33 3.54
C ASP A 86 28.18 -6.55 2.16
N ALA A 87 29.02 -5.61 1.73
CA ALA A 87 29.71 -5.63 0.45
C ALA A 87 30.63 -6.85 0.24
N SER A 88 31.03 -7.56 1.30
CA SER A 88 31.85 -8.78 1.18
C SER A 88 31.05 -10.02 0.77
N THR A 89 29.76 -10.05 1.13
CA THR A 89 28.85 -11.16 0.80
C THR A 89 27.85 -10.80 -0.30
N ASP A 90 27.75 -9.51 -0.64
CA ASP A 90 26.74 -8.96 -1.55
C ASP A 90 25.30 -9.25 -1.09
N LEU A 91 25.12 -9.36 0.23
CA LEU A 91 23.84 -9.61 0.90
C LEU A 91 23.68 -8.63 2.07
N MET A 92 22.44 -8.34 2.45
CA MET A 92 22.10 -7.71 3.72
C MET A 92 22.17 -8.73 4.85
N HIS A 93 22.35 -8.30 6.10
CA HIS A 93 22.23 -9.21 7.25
C HIS A 93 20.81 -9.25 7.84
N ASP A 94 20.41 -10.38 8.41
CA ASP A 94 19.09 -10.63 9.00
C ASP A 94 19.09 -10.60 10.54
N SER A 95 19.89 -9.72 11.13
CA SER A 95 20.05 -9.59 12.58
C SER A 95 18.72 -9.41 13.32
N LEU A 96 17.77 -8.64 12.76
CA LEU A 96 16.44 -8.47 13.36
C LEU A 96 15.63 -9.77 13.41
N ARG A 97 15.66 -10.56 12.34
CA ARG A 97 14.99 -11.88 12.29
C ARG A 97 15.64 -12.86 13.27
N THR A 98 16.96 -12.98 13.23
CA THR A 98 17.71 -13.92 14.10
C THR A 98 17.53 -13.62 15.59
N ARG A 99 17.31 -12.35 15.95
CA ARG A 99 17.03 -11.91 17.33
C ARG A 99 15.54 -11.92 17.70
N GLY A 100 14.65 -12.29 16.78
CA GLY A 100 13.20 -12.29 17.01
C GLY A 100 12.62 -10.90 17.24
N LEU A 101 13.21 -9.87 16.63
CA LEU A 101 12.81 -8.47 16.78
C LEU A 101 11.84 -7.98 15.69
N LEU A 102 11.70 -8.72 14.59
CA LEU A 102 10.77 -8.34 13.52
C LEU A 102 9.31 -8.34 14.02
N PRO A 103 8.57 -7.23 13.89
CA PRO A 103 7.16 -7.16 14.24
C PRO A 103 6.33 -8.13 13.40
N LEU A 104 5.34 -8.80 14.03
CA LEU A 104 4.40 -9.66 13.31
C LEU A 104 3.32 -8.85 12.56
N MET A 105 3.00 -7.65 13.02
CA MET A 105 2.17 -6.69 12.28
C MET A 105 3.09 -5.67 11.62
N GLU A 106 2.75 -5.23 10.41
CA GLU A 106 3.50 -4.16 9.77
C GLU A 106 3.52 -2.88 10.63
N PRO A 107 4.66 -2.17 10.69
CA PRO A 107 4.84 -1.03 11.59
C PRO A 107 4.30 0.29 11.02
N PHE A 108 4.02 0.38 9.72
CA PHE A 108 3.72 1.63 9.01
C PHE A 108 2.36 2.21 9.40
N SER A 109 1.32 1.39 9.57
CA SER A 109 0.01 1.87 10.05
C SER A 109 0.11 2.56 11.42
N ALA A 110 0.97 2.06 12.31
CA ALA A 110 1.14 2.61 13.65
C ALA A 110 1.83 3.98 13.66
N VAL A 111 2.61 4.30 12.62
CA VAL A 111 3.32 5.57 12.46
C VAL A 111 2.65 6.51 11.45
N GLY A 112 1.39 6.24 11.08
CA GLY A 112 0.61 7.15 10.23
C GLY A 112 0.75 6.92 8.72
N HIS A 113 1.34 5.79 8.32
CA HIS A 113 1.44 5.35 6.92
C HIS A 113 0.55 4.10 6.70
N PRO A 114 -0.79 4.22 6.77
CA PRO A 114 -1.67 3.08 6.56
C PRO A 114 -1.68 2.65 5.09
N PRO A 115 -2.07 1.40 4.78
CA PRO A 115 -2.31 0.95 3.42
C PRO A 115 -3.31 1.86 2.68
N VAL A 116 -3.09 2.06 1.37
CA VAL A 116 -3.92 2.91 0.51
C VAL A 116 -4.54 2.07 -0.60
N GLY A 117 -5.76 2.41 -1.01
CA GLY A 117 -6.49 1.68 -2.06
C GLY A 117 -7.14 0.41 -1.53
N MET A 118 -7.26 -0.62 -2.38
CA MET A 118 -7.87 -1.91 -2.02
C MET A 118 -6.91 -2.83 -1.25
N GLN A 119 -6.13 -2.27 -0.33
CA GLN A 119 -5.15 -2.99 0.48
C GLN A 119 -5.60 -3.06 1.94
N GLY A 120 -5.32 -4.20 2.59
CA GLY A 120 -5.45 -4.35 4.03
C GLY A 120 -4.09 -4.27 4.72
N GLY A 121 -4.11 -4.07 6.05
CA GLY A 121 -2.93 -4.22 6.90
C GLY A 121 -2.22 -5.56 6.66
N ALA A 122 -0.91 -5.55 6.76
CA ALA A 122 -0.08 -6.73 6.51
C ALA A 122 0.33 -7.37 7.84
N GLN A 123 0.22 -8.70 7.90
CA GLN A 123 0.67 -9.48 9.05
C GLN A 123 1.61 -10.56 8.55
N LEU A 124 2.86 -10.51 9.01
CA LEU A 124 3.87 -11.50 8.71
C LEU A 124 3.40 -12.87 9.18
N THR A 125 3.60 -13.87 8.33
CA THR A 125 3.33 -15.26 8.69
C THR A 125 4.51 -15.82 9.49
N PRO A 126 4.30 -16.46 10.65
CA PRO A 126 5.41 -17.01 11.44
C PRO A 126 6.32 -17.99 10.68
N ALA A 127 5.79 -18.68 9.65
CA ALA A 127 6.56 -19.56 8.79
C ALA A 127 7.63 -18.81 7.98
N ALA A 128 7.38 -17.56 7.59
CA ALA A 128 8.35 -16.74 6.84
C ALA A 128 9.64 -16.49 7.64
N LEU A 129 9.56 -16.46 8.98
CA LEU A 129 10.73 -16.28 9.86
C LEU A 129 11.67 -17.49 9.86
N LEU A 130 11.21 -18.64 9.36
CA LEU A 130 12.01 -19.86 9.26
C LEU A 130 12.95 -19.85 8.05
N ASN A 131 12.72 -18.97 7.07
CA ASN A 131 13.59 -18.81 5.91
C ASN A 131 14.98 -18.31 6.36
N THR A 132 16.03 -18.84 5.74
CA THR A 132 17.44 -18.54 6.03
C THR A 132 18.23 -18.42 4.73
N GLY A 133 19.51 -18.05 4.79
CA GLY A 133 20.33 -17.88 3.59
C GLY A 133 20.05 -16.54 2.90
N ALA A 134 19.91 -16.53 1.58
CA ALA A 134 19.57 -15.34 0.79
C ALA A 134 18.11 -14.89 1.04
N ASP A 135 17.20 -15.85 1.20
CA ASP A 135 15.76 -15.62 1.37
C ASP A 135 15.36 -15.21 2.80
N ALA A 136 16.34 -15.01 3.70
CA ALA A 136 16.05 -14.65 5.08
C ALA A 136 15.51 -13.20 5.15
N LEU A 137 14.51 -12.97 6.00
CA LEU A 137 13.91 -11.64 6.15
C LEU A 137 14.88 -10.66 6.85
N VAL A 138 15.01 -9.47 6.27
CA VAL A 138 15.80 -8.34 6.80
C VAL A 138 14.90 -7.41 7.59
N ASP A 139 13.86 -6.86 6.95
CA ASP A 139 12.95 -5.89 7.55
C ASP A 139 11.64 -5.72 6.74
N TRP A 140 10.72 -4.93 7.27
CA TRP A 140 9.54 -4.42 6.57
C TRP A 140 9.89 -3.23 5.66
N VAL A 141 9.30 -3.20 4.46
CA VAL A 141 9.31 -2.06 3.54
C VAL A 141 7.88 -1.67 3.18
N PHE A 142 7.68 -0.47 2.65
CA PHE A 142 6.38 0.02 2.21
C PHE A 142 6.45 0.39 0.73
N VAL A 143 5.58 -0.21 -0.07
CA VAL A 143 5.53 0.02 -1.51
C VAL A 143 4.33 0.87 -1.84
N GLU A 144 4.57 1.95 -2.57
CA GLU A 144 3.56 2.88 -3.05
C GLU A 144 3.52 2.87 -4.58
N LEU A 145 2.31 2.74 -5.12
CA LEU A 145 2.00 2.99 -6.52
C LEU A 145 1.33 4.35 -6.61
N ARG A 146 2.01 5.29 -7.27
CA ARG A 146 1.59 6.67 -7.39
C ARG A 146 1.12 6.98 -8.82
N GLY A 147 0.18 7.91 -8.95
CA GLY A 147 -0.46 8.21 -10.24
C GLY A 147 0.55 8.62 -11.30
N ALA A 148 0.42 8.10 -12.53
CA ALA A 148 1.31 8.46 -13.64
C ALA A 148 1.23 9.94 -14.07
N ASP A 149 0.09 10.57 -13.80
CA ASP A 149 -0.19 11.99 -14.06
C ASP A 149 0.21 12.90 -12.90
N ASP A 150 0.28 12.36 -11.68
CA ASP A 150 0.60 13.08 -10.46
C ASP A 150 1.28 12.14 -9.45
N ALA A 151 2.61 12.26 -9.34
CA ALA A 151 3.41 11.46 -8.42
C ALA A 151 3.23 11.83 -6.94
N SER A 152 2.41 12.84 -6.59
CA SER A 152 1.99 13.09 -5.21
C SER A 152 0.74 12.29 -4.81
N ARG A 153 -0.05 11.81 -5.79
CA ARG A 153 -1.24 10.99 -5.56
C ARG A 153 -0.85 9.52 -5.38
N ILE A 154 -1.14 8.95 -4.22
CA ILE A 154 -0.95 7.52 -3.94
C ILE A 154 -2.23 6.77 -4.33
N ASP A 155 -2.15 5.90 -5.33
CA ASP A 155 -3.30 5.13 -5.84
C ASP A 155 -3.43 3.76 -5.14
N ALA A 156 -2.31 3.16 -4.75
CA ALA A 156 -2.27 1.97 -3.90
C ALA A 156 -0.99 1.96 -3.05
N ALA A 157 -1.07 1.48 -1.82
CA ALA A 157 0.12 1.30 -0.98
C ALA A 157 -0.04 0.16 0.02
N ARG A 158 1.04 -0.58 0.25
CA ARG A 158 1.05 -1.70 1.21
C ARG A 158 2.45 -2.01 1.72
N ALA A 159 2.52 -2.51 2.95
CA ALA A 159 3.73 -3.09 3.50
C ALA A 159 4.07 -4.44 2.85
N ALA A 160 5.37 -4.70 2.73
CA ALA A 160 5.98 -5.92 2.20
C ALA A 160 7.22 -6.29 3.02
N LEU A 161 7.80 -7.45 2.77
CA LEU A 161 8.99 -7.93 3.46
C LEU A 161 10.20 -7.88 2.53
N LEU A 162 11.35 -7.47 3.05
CA LEU A 162 12.62 -7.43 2.32
C LEU A 162 13.50 -8.62 2.72
N GLN A 163 14.06 -9.32 1.75
CA GLN A 163 14.98 -10.45 1.93
C GLN A 163 16.45 -10.03 1.81
N ARG A 164 17.39 -10.88 2.24
CA ARG A 164 18.82 -10.53 2.32
C ARG A 164 19.47 -10.28 0.96
N ASP A 165 19.00 -10.93 -0.09
CA ASP A 165 19.45 -10.71 -1.48
C ASP A 165 18.78 -9.50 -2.16
N GLY A 166 17.77 -8.93 -1.52
CA GLY A 166 17.08 -7.73 -1.95
C GLY A 166 15.69 -7.97 -2.52
N ASP A 167 15.22 -9.21 -2.58
CA ASP A 167 13.87 -9.50 -3.04
C ASP A 167 12.82 -8.93 -2.07
N VAL A 168 11.83 -8.23 -2.61
CA VAL A 168 10.67 -7.73 -1.88
C VAL A 168 9.50 -8.68 -2.12
N VAL A 169 9.05 -9.32 -1.05
CA VAL A 169 8.08 -10.41 -1.06
C VAL A 169 6.86 -10.09 -0.20
N ASP A 170 5.78 -10.83 -0.43
CA ASP A 170 4.56 -10.75 0.38
C ASP A 170 4.79 -11.35 1.79
N VAL A 171 3.77 -11.29 2.65
CA VAL A 171 3.84 -11.66 4.07
C VAL A 171 4.15 -13.14 4.35
N ASP A 172 4.12 -13.98 3.32
CA ASP A 172 4.54 -15.38 3.38
C ASP A 172 6.07 -15.56 3.28
N GLY A 173 6.80 -14.50 2.93
CA GLY A 173 8.25 -14.49 2.78
C GLY A 173 8.75 -15.26 1.56
N ILE A 174 7.88 -15.56 0.58
CA ILE A 174 8.21 -16.37 -0.62
C ILE A 174 7.53 -15.81 -1.88
N SER A 175 6.24 -15.48 -1.80
CA SER A 175 5.49 -15.00 -2.97
C SER A 175 5.96 -13.60 -3.35
N PRO A 176 5.99 -13.25 -4.65
CA PRO A 176 6.08 -11.86 -5.08
C PRO A 176 5.04 -10.97 -4.40
N LEU A 177 5.37 -9.70 -4.22
CA LEU A 177 4.43 -8.74 -3.65
C LEU A 177 3.16 -8.64 -4.51
N ARG A 178 2.01 -8.81 -3.87
CA ARG A 178 0.70 -8.69 -4.51
C ARG A 178 0.02 -7.39 -4.11
N ILE A 179 -0.30 -6.56 -5.11
CA ILE A 179 -1.03 -5.29 -4.93
C ILE A 179 -2.31 -5.32 -5.77
N THR A 180 -3.45 -5.16 -5.11
CA THR A 180 -4.76 -5.03 -5.77
C THR A 180 -4.94 -3.62 -6.35
N VAL A 181 -4.76 -3.46 -7.65
CA VAL A 181 -4.87 -2.17 -8.36
C VAL A 181 -5.29 -2.40 -9.81
N LEU A 182 -5.74 -1.35 -10.50
CA LEU A 182 -6.00 -1.45 -11.94
C LEU A 182 -4.68 -1.60 -12.71
N PRO A 183 -4.63 -2.45 -13.75
CA PRO A 183 -3.55 -2.38 -14.73
C PRO A 183 -3.44 -0.97 -15.30
N GLY A 184 -2.23 -0.44 -15.40
CA GLY A 184 -2.01 0.96 -15.71
C GLY A 184 -0.56 1.36 -15.54
N SER A 185 -0.25 2.64 -15.75
CA SER A 185 1.09 3.16 -15.48
C SER A 185 1.12 3.86 -14.13
N TYR A 186 2.17 3.61 -13.36
CA TYR A 186 2.34 4.14 -12.01
C TYR A 186 3.79 4.52 -11.76
N HIS A 187 4.06 5.58 -11.00
CA HIS A 187 5.37 5.70 -10.38
C HIS A 187 5.44 4.72 -9.21
N LEU A 188 6.55 3.99 -9.09
CA LEU A 188 6.80 3.10 -7.97
C LEU A 188 7.69 3.82 -6.96
N ALA A 189 7.21 3.91 -5.73
CA ALA A 189 7.99 4.34 -4.59
C ALA A 189 8.23 3.18 -3.62
N LEU A 190 9.45 3.10 -3.10
CA LEU A 190 9.83 2.17 -2.05
C LEU A 190 10.31 2.97 -0.84
N LEU A 191 9.68 2.72 0.30
CA LEU A 191 9.94 3.39 1.56
C LEU A 191 10.36 2.38 2.61
N HIS A 192 11.11 2.86 3.59
CA HIS A 192 11.54 2.10 4.76
C HIS A 192 11.50 3.01 5.98
N ARG A 193 11.48 2.43 7.18
CA ARG A 193 11.28 3.18 8.44
C ARG A 193 12.43 4.13 8.80
N ASN A 194 13.65 3.87 8.35
CA ASN A 194 14.83 4.68 8.69
C ASN A 194 15.80 4.88 7.52
N HIS A 195 15.35 4.57 6.30
CA HIS A 195 16.06 4.87 5.06
C HIS A 195 15.21 5.81 4.21
N LEU A 196 15.87 6.78 3.57
CA LEU A 196 15.22 7.66 2.61
C LEU A 196 14.65 6.83 1.45
N PRO A 197 13.40 7.12 1.05
CA PRO A 197 12.71 6.36 0.03
C PRO A 197 13.32 6.62 -1.36
N VAL A 198 12.90 5.85 -2.35
CA VAL A 198 13.19 6.09 -3.77
C VAL A 198 11.90 6.11 -4.57
N LEU A 199 11.89 6.84 -5.68
CA LEU A 199 10.76 6.97 -6.59
C LEU A 199 11.24 6.90 -8.03
N THR A 200 10.56 6.14 -8.88
CA THR A 200 10.85 6.09 -10.32
C THR A 200 10.65 7.44 -10.99
N GLN A 201 11.57 7.85 -11.86
CA GLN A 201 11.44 9.08 -12.64
C GLN A 201 10.25 9.05 -13.60
N ALA A 202 10.07 7.92 -14.29
CA ALA A 202 8.98 7.69 -15.23
C ALA A 202 8.02 6.63 -14.67
N PRO A 203 6.71 6.70 -15.00
CA PRO A 203 5.78 5.64 -14.65
C PRO A 203 6.18 4.30 -15.28
N ILE A 204 6.08 3.22 -14.51
CA ILE A 204 6.19 1.85 -14.99
C ILE A 204 4.80 1.31 -15.33
N THR A 205 4.68 0.58 -16.44
CA THR A 205 3.41 -0.05 -16.84
C THR A 205 3.25 -1.38 -16.13
N LEU A 206 2.17 -1.50 -15.35
CA LEU A 206 1.78 -2.71 -14.64
C LEU A 206 0.62 -3.42 -15.37
N GLY A 207 0.78 -4.73 -15.56
CA GLY A 207 -0.23 -5.61 -16.15
C GLY A 207 -0.46 -6.87 -15.34
N THR A 208 -1.31 -7.76 -15.84
CA THR A 208 -1.62 -9.05 -15.20
C THR A 208 -0.50 -10.10 -15.34
N GLY A 209 0.56 -9.79 -16.09
CA GLY A 209 1.75 -10.61 -16.21
C GLY A 209 2.75 -10.38 -15.07
N VAL A 210 3.98 -10.84 -15.27
CA VAL A 210 5.09 -10.57 -14.35
C VAL A 210 5.55 -9.13 -14.53
N ASN A 211 5.46 -8.34 -13.46
CA ASN A 211 5.99 -6.98 -13.42
C ASN A 211 7.30 -7.02 -12.62
N ALA A 212 8.44 -6.91 -13.28
CA ALA A 212 9.75 -6.97 -12.64
C ALA A 212 10.41 -5.60 -12.62
N PHE A 213 11.02 -5.27 -11.48
CA PHE A 213 11.60 -3.97 -11.25
C PHE A 213 12.79 -4.07 -10.28
N ASP A 214 13.95 -3.62 -10.73
CA ASP A 214 15.20 -3.78 -9.98
C ASP A 214 15.82 -2.40 -9.71
N LEU A 215 15.83 -2.02 -8.43
CA LEU A 215 16.43 -0.79 -7.92
C LEU A 215 17.92 -0.96 -7.58
N THR A 216 18.46 -2.16 -7.69
CA THR A 216 19.83 -2.48 -7.25
C THR A 216 20.87 -2.27 -8.35
N THR A 217 20.45 -2.11 -9.60
CA THR A 217 21.33 -2.06 -10.79
C THR A 217 21.69 -0.66 -11.27
N GLY A 218 20.94 0.37 -10.84
CA GLY A 218 21.08 1.75 -11.34
C GLY A 218 20.61 1.96 -12.79
N ILE A 219 20.02 0.94 -13.42
CA ILE A 219 19.39 1.06 -14.74
C ILE A 219 18.08 1.86 -14.63
N THR A 220 17.38 1.68 -13.51
CA THR A 220 16.17 2.43 -13.18
C THR A 220 16.52 3.87 -12.85
N THR A 221 16.04 4.81 -13.66
CA THR A 221 16.19 6.25 -13.38
C THR A 221 15.23 6.69 -12.27
N LEU A 222 15.76 7.37 -11.26
CA LEU A 222 14.99 7.90 -10.13
C LEU A 222 14.54 9.35 -10.36
N HIS A 223 13.42 9.72 -9.74
CA HIS A 223 12.81 11.05 -9.80
C HIS A 223 13.80 12.16 -9.44
N VAL A 224 14.56 11.95 -8.37
CA VAL A 224 15.74 12.74 -8.05
C VAL A 224 16.98 11.95 -8.50
N PRO A 225 17.82 12.49 -9.41
CA PRO A 225 18.99 11.79 -9.89
C PRO A 225 19.98 11.42 -8.77
N ASN A 226 20.46 10.18 -8.79
CA ASN A 226 21.42 9.62 -7.82
C ASN A 226 20.93 9.70 -6.37
N ALA A 227 19.63 9.54 -6.12
CA ALA A 227 19.03 9.54 -4.79
C ALA A 227 19.22 8.20 -4.04
N GLU A 228 20.44 7.66 -4.10
CA GLU A 228 20.77 6.28 -3.75
C GLU A 228 22.27 6.13 -3.45
N ALA A 229 22.62 5.21 -2.55
CA ALA A 229 23.99 4.90 -2.18
C ALA A 229 24.55 3.92 -3.19
N GLN A 230 25.85 4.02 -3.44
CA GLN A 230 26.54 3.06 -4.28
C GLN A 230 27.60 2.30 -3.47
N ARG A 231 27.47 0.97 -3.44
CA ARG A 231 28.44 0.07 -2.80
C ARG A 231 28.68 -1.10 -3.74
N ASN A 232 29.94 -1.36 -4.09
CA ASN A 232 30.32 -2.51 -4.92
C ASN A 232 29.51 -2.66 -6.24
N GLY A 233 29.13 -1.54 -6.87
CA GLY A 233 28.31 -1.54 -8.08
C GLY A 233 26.80 -1.77 -7.87
N ARG A 234 26.36 -1.99 -6.64
CA ARG A 234 24.93 -2.01 -6.25
C ARG A 234 24.45 -0.64 -5.81
N TYR A 235 23.16 -0.43 -6.01
CA TYR A 235 22.42 0.77 -5.67
C TYR A 235 21.50 0.48 -4.47
N LEU A 236 21.55 1.34 -3.46
CA LEU A 236 20.92 1.10 -2.16
C LEU A 236 20.17 2.34 -1.67
N LEU A 237 19.10 2.15 -0.90
CA LEU A 237 18.43 3.25 -0.22
C LEU A 237 19.37 3.84 0.83
N TRP A 238 19.35 5.17 0.98
CA TRP A 238 20.17 5.86 1.97
C TRP A 238 19.62 5.68 3.37
N GLY A 239 20.39 5.10 4.28
CA GLY A 239 20.02 5.00 5.70
C GLY A 239 20.23 6.32 6.45
N GLY A 240 19.55 6.46 7.58
CA GLY A 240 19.87 7.45 8.60
C GLY A 240 18.80 8.51 8.87
N ASP A 241 17.59 8.36 8.33
CA ASP A 241 16.44 9.19 8.72
C ASP A 241 15.84 8.59 10.00
N VAL A 242 16.39 8.96 11.15
CA VAL A 242 16.06 8.33 12.44
C VAL A 242 14.79 8.93 13.04
N ASN A 243 14.56 10.21 12.77
CA ASN A 243 13.42 10.96 13.32
C ASN A 243 12.17 10.90 12.41
N GLY A 244 12.30 10.39 11.18
CA GLY A 244 11.21 10.28 10.22
C GLY A 244 10.77 11.63 9.64
N ASP A 245 11.66 12.63 9.63
CA ASP A 245 11.38 13.97 9.11
C ASP A 245 11.66 14.11 7.60
N ALA A 246 11.95 12.98 6.94
CA ALA A 246 12.28 12.89 5.53
C ALA A 246 13.59 13.60 5.15
N THR A 247 14.46 13.90 6.13
CA THR A 247 15.70 14.65 5.90
C THR A 247 16.84 14.16 6.78
N VAL A 248 17.84 13.52 6.15
CA VAL A 248 19.04 13.09 6.86
C VAL A 248 19.99 14.26 7.11
N LYS A 249 20.26 14.55 8.40
CA LYS A 249 21.23 15.55 8.88
C LYS A 249 22.10 14.97 10.00
N TYR A 250 23.40 15.28 9.96
CA TYR A 250 24.32 14.88 11.04
C TYR A 250 24.53 15.95 12.12
N THR A 251 24.36 17.23 11.79
CA THR A 251 24.51 18.36 12.71
C THR A 251 23.39 19.38 12.49
N GLY A 252 23.27 20.34 13.43
CA GLY A 252 22.21 21.35 13.40
C GLY A 252 20.99 20.97 14.23
N ALA A 253 19.95 21.81 14.19
CA ALA A 253 18.66 21.48 14.78
C ALA A 253 18.04 20.29 14.03
N ASP A 254 17.32 19.45 14.75
CA ASP A 254 16.61 18.27 14.20
C ASP A 254 17.55 17.37 13.38
N ASN A 255 18.74 17.11 13.92
CA ASN A 255 19.67 16.13 13.35
C ASN A 255 19.32 14.71 13.80
N ASP A 256 19.67 13.72 12.98
CA ASP A 256 19.38 12.30 13.23
C ASP A 256 20.34 11.65 14.23
N ARG A 257 21.51 12.27 14.43
CA ARG A 257 22.54 11.79 15.36
C ARG A 257 22.08 11.88 16.81
N ASP A 258 21.39 12.94 17.19
CA ASP A 258 20.99 13.18 18.59
C ASP A 258 19.92 12.19 19.08
N PRO A 259 18.87 11.85 18.30
CA PRO A 259 17.97 10.74 18.59
C PRO A 259 18.67 9.41 18.91
N VAL A 260 19.76 9.07 18.21
CA VAL A 260 20.55 7.85 18.52
C VAL A 260 21.08 7.89 19.95
N LEU A 261 21.61 9.04 20.40
CA LEU A 261 22.08 9.20 21.79
C LEU A 261 20.91 9.15 22.78
N LEU A 262 19.79 9.80 22.46
CA LEU A 262 18.60 9.80 23.31
C LEU A 262 18.05 8.39 23.51
N THR A 263 18.00 7.56 22.47
CA THR A 263 17.53 6.16 22.55
C THR A 263 18.34 5.32 23.54
N ILE A 264 19.65 5.56 23.67
CA ILE A 264 20.51 4.83 24.63
C ILE A 264 20.57 5.47 26.04
N GLY A 265 19.70 6.45 26.32
CA GLY A 265 19.58 7.12 27.62
C GLY A 265 20.20 8.53 27.69
N GLY A 266 20.65 9.09 26.57
CA GLY A 266 20.97 10.52 26.40
C GLY A 266 22.29 11.02 27.01
N THR A 267 22.85 10.31 27.99
CA THR A 267 23.98 10.82 28.81
C THR A 267 25.25 10.00 28.68
N VAL A 268 25.14 8.67 28.71
CA VAL A 268 26.29 7.76 28.66
C VAL A 268 26.42 7.21 27.23
N PRO A 269 27.36 7.71 26.41
CA PRO A 269 27.45 7.38 24.98
C PRO A 269 27.89 5.93 24.69
N THR A 270 28.27 5.18 25.73
CA THR A 270 28.64 3.77 25.66
C THR A 270 27.49 2.83 26.02
N ASN A 271 26.34 3.36 26.43
CA ASN A 271 25.14 2.55 26.62
C ASN A 271 24.66 2.00 25.28
N THR A 272 23.93 0.90 25.35
CA THR A 272 23.34 0.25 24.18
C THR A 272 21.92 -0.19 24.53
N VAL A 273 21.01 -0.12 23.57
CA VAL A 273 19.63 -0.60 23.72
C VAL A 273 19.31 -1.53 22.58
N SER A 274 18.80 -2.72 22.91
CA SER A 274 18.36 -3.69 21.90
C SER A 274 16.86 -3.59 21.65
N GLY A 275 16.45 -3.74 20.40
CA GLY A 275 15.05 -3.71 20.01
C GLY A 275 14.84 -3.37 18.55
N TYR A 276 13.58 -3.43 18.11
CA TYR A 276 13.17 -2.90 16.82
C TYR A 276 12.94 -1.39 16.93
N LEU A 277 14.01 -0.61 16.73
CA LEU A 277 14.02 0.81 17.03
C LEU A 277 14.33 1.64 15.77
N PRO A 278 13.72 2.83 15.59
CA PRO A 278 14.03 3.71 14.45
C PRO A 278 15.51 4.09 14.36
N ALA A 279 16.16 4.27 15.51
CA ALA A 279 17.57 4.64 15.63
C ALA A 279 18.58 3.53 15.32
N ASP A 280 18.12 2.30 15.05
CA ASP A 280 18.96 1.18 14.62
C ASP A 280 19.19 1.26 13.10
N VAL A 281 20.08 2.17 12.68
CA VAL A 281 20.31 2.52 11.27
C VAL A 281 20.94 1.37 10.50
N ASN A 282 21.79 0.57 11.16
CA ASN A 282 22.40 -0.59 10.55
C ASN A 282 21.53 -1.86 10.63
N LEU A 283 20.40 -1.82 11.35
CA LEU A 283 19.46 -2.93 11.54
C LEU A 283 20.09 -4.16 12.23
N ASP A 284 21.08 -3.96 13.11
CA ASP A 284 21.72 -5.05 13.85
C ASP A 284 20.91 -5.48 15.10
N GLY A 285 19.84 -4.75 15.43
CA GLY A 285 18.98 -4.98 16.59
C GLY A 285 19.52 -4.39 17.89
N THR A 286 20.57 -3.57 17.85
CA THR A 286 21.17 -2.86 18.99
C THR A 286 21.65 -1.47 18.60
N VAL A 287 20.94 -0.46 19.11
CA VAL A 287 21.32 0.95 18.96
C VAL A 287 22.57 1.24 19.80
N LYS A 288 23.61 1.79 19.15
CA LYS A 288 24.85 2.26 19.79
C LYS A 288 25.23 3.64 19.27
N TYR A 289 25.66 4.52 20.17
CA TYR A 289 26.15 5.85 19.79
C TYR A 289 27.66 5.89 19.54
N THR A 290 28.44 5.03 20.19
CA THR A 290 29.90 4.94 20.01
C THR A 290 30.35 3.48 19.90
N GLY A 291 31.62 3.29 19.52
CA GLY A 291 32.20 1.96 19.32
C GLY A 291 32.07 1.48 17.87
N VAL A 292 32.52 0.24 17.64
CA VAL A 292 32.45 -0.40 16.32
C VAL A 292 30.99 -0.69 15.98
N ARG A 293 30.58 -0.41 14.73
CA ARG A 293 29.20 -0.57 14.24
C ARG A 293 28.20 0.20 15.13
N ASN A 294 28.49 1.48 15.33
CA ASN A 294 27.52 2.42 15.90
C ASN A 294 26.58 2.94 14.80
N ASP A 295 25.44 3.50 15.21
CA ASP A 295 24.38 3.95 14.29
C ASP A 295 24.56 5.39 13.81
N ARG A 296 25.41 6.17 14.48
CA ARG A 296 25.68 7.55 14.05
C ARG A 296 26.61 7.62 12.84
N ASP A 297 27.56 6.69 12.71
CA ASP A 297 28.54 6.74 11.63
C ASP A 297 27.88 6.53 10.25
N PRO A 298 26.93 5.59 10.07
CA PRO A 298 26.13 5.50 8.84
C PRO A 298 25.43 6.81 8.45
N ILE A 299 24.87 7.56 9.42
CA ILE A 299 24.23 8.86 9.17
C ILE A 299 25.24 9.86 8.56
N LEU A 300 26.45 9.92 9.13
CA LEU A 300 27.51 10.78 8.60
C LEU A 300 27.94 10.35 7.20
N LEU A 301 28.09 9.05 6.97
CA LEU A 301 28.44 8.50 5.65
C LEU A 301 27.37 8.81 4.61
N THR A 302 26.09 8.73 4.97
CA THR A 302 24.98 9.11 4.12
C THR A 302 25.15 10.56 3.65
N ILE A 303 25.40 11.54 4.52
CA ILE A 303 25.54 12.92 4.04
C ILE A 303 26.89 13.23 3.34
N GLY A 304 27.75 12.23 3.11
CA GLY A 304 29.02 12.38 2.37
C GLY A 304 30.28 12.23 3.22
N GLY A 305 30.16 11.86 4.50
CA GLY A 305 31.24 11.36 5.36
C GLY A 305 32.24 12.40 5.89
N THR A 306 32.50 13.45 5.12
CA THR A 306 33.59 14.41 5.40
C THR A 306 33.09 15.80 5.78
N VAL A 307 31.94 16.21 5.24
CA VAL A 307 31.30 17.50 5.52
C VAL A 307 30.05 17.25 6.36
N PRO A 308 30.09 17.47 7.69
CA PRO A 308 29.00 17.11 8.59
C PRO A 308 27.78 18.04 8.50
N THR A 309 27.81 19.02 7.60
CA THR A 309 26.76 20.02 7.37
C THR A 309 25.96 19.78 6.09
N ALA A 310 26.33 18.75 5.32
CA ALA A 310 25.53 18.34 4.17
C ALA A 310 24.20 17.74 4.64
N VAL A 311 23.18 17.88 3.79
CA VAL A 311 21.81 17.45 4.07
C VAL A 311 21.31 16.66 2.88
N ARG A 312 20.57 15.58 3.14
CA ARG A 312 19.83 14.83 2.11
C ARG A 312 18.36 14.83 2.45
N VAL A 313 17.54 15.26 1.51
CA VAL A 313 16.08 15.27 1.62
C VAL A 313 15.54 14.10 0.83
N GLN A 314 14.42 13.51 1.26
CA GLN A 314 13.76 12.44 0.54
C GLN A 314 13.48 12.82 -0.93
N PRO A 315 13.58 11.87 -1.86
CA PRO A 315 13.33 12.10 -3.28
C PRO A 315 11.85 11.87 -3.66
N LEU A 316 10.92 12.27 -2.79
CA LEU A 316 9.48 12.21 -3.02
C LEU A 316 8.90 13.64 -3.20
N PRO A 317 7.90 13.82 -4.08
CA PRO A 317 7.20 15.10 -4.25
C PRO A 317 6.29 15.44 -3.07
#